data_AF-A0A9E3W6L1-F1
#
_entry.id   AF-A0A9E3W6L1-F1
#
_cell.length_a   1.000
_cell.length_b   1.000
_cell.length_c   1.000
_cell.angle_alpha   90.00
_cell.angle_beta   90.00
_cell.angle_gamma   90.00
#
_symmetry.space_group_name_H-M   'P 1'
#
loop_
_entity.id
_entity.type
_entity.pdbx_description
1 polymer ?
#
loop_
_entity_poly.entity_id
_entity_poly.type
_entity_poly.pdbx_seq_one_letter_code
_entity_poly.pdbx_strand_id
1 'polypeptide(L)'
;MRDFYEVLGVPRDASPKLVQLAFEGKMKALADPAYAASPAEKREEERLLKEAFVTLSNPAKRGPYDEKLAAFEEQAAAAPSRPAWLVPAVAAALVLAIGGGILSRHLEDRERQRVEAERQARQEEEARLRAIAREEREREMTAQREAREAEMQARNEQYRTQRERADFERWRRSVDQQARYGEAVRQQQDRNALYEAQRAESQRRQAEERERREEESRRRQALSEVERQKEFLRRQEMEEERLRAERHYRAQQEAREREYRQMLEERRRQQQSR
;
A
#
# COMPACT_ATOMS: atom_id res chain seq x y z
N MET A 1 -27.35 -48.54 -55.59
CA MET A 1 -27.15 -47.09 -55.73
C MET A 1 -28.47 -46.41 -55.41
N ARG A 2 -28.50 -45.32 -54.64
CA ARG A 2 -29.76 -44.60 -54.37
C ARG A 2 -29.99 -43.58 -55.50
N ASP A 3 -31.20 -43.53 -56.03
CA ASP A 3 -31.57 -42.59 -57.09
C ASP A 3 -31.77 -41.18 -56.49
N PHE A 4 -30.98 -40.21 -56.94
CA PHE A 4 -31.05 -38.82 -56.48
C PHE A 4 -32.34 -38.11 -56.93
N TYR A 5 -32.97 -38.58 -58.02
CA TYR A 5 -34.28 -38.11 -58.45
C TYR A 5 -35.36 -38.51 -57.45
N GLU A 6 -35.30 -39.74 -56.93
CA GLU A 6 -36.20 -40.23 -55.89
C GLU A 6 -35.96 -39.53 -54.54
N VAL A 7 -34.70 -39.29 -54.19
CA VAL A 7 -34.32 -38.59 -52.94
C VAL A 7 -34.90 -37.16 -52.90
N LEU A 8 -34.86 -36.43 -54.01
CA LEU A 8 -35.46 -35.09 -54.10
C LEU A 8 -36.96 -35.12 -54.45
N GLY A 9 -37.48 -36.25 -54.94
CA GLY A 9 -38.88 -36.39 -55.38
C GLY A 9 -39.18 -35.62 -56.65
N VAL A 10 -38.22 -35.52 -57.57
CA VAL A 10 -38.34 -34.79 -58.84
C VAL A 10 -38.23 -35.75 -60.02
N PRO A 11 -38.92 -35.47 -61.15
CA PRO A 11 -38.82 -36.32 -62.32
C PRO A 11 -37.44 -36.20 -62.99
N ARG A 12 -37.05 -37.22 -63.78
CA ARG A 12 -35.73 -37.30 -64.43
C ARG A 12 -35.47 -36.18 -65.45
N ASP A 13 -36.50 -35.50 -65.92
CA ASP A 13 -36.45 -34.35 -66.84
C ASP A 13 -36.55 -32.99 -66.11
N ALA A 14 -36.52 -32.98 -64.77
CA ALA A 14 -36.68 -31.78 -63.98
C ALA A 14 -35.69 -30.67 -64.36
N SER A 15 -36.20 -29.44 -64.51
CA SER A 15 -35.37 -28.25 -64.71
C SER A 15 -34.54 -27.95 -63.45
N PRO A 16 -33.36 -27.30 -63.57
CA PRO A 16 -32.54 -26.95 -62.41
C PRO A 16 -33.29 -26.12 -61.34
N LYS A 17 -34.24 -25.27 -61.78
CA LYS A 17 -35.10 -24.50 -60.88
C LYS A 17 -36.04 -25.39 -60.06
N LEU A 18 -36.57 -26.47 -60.66
CA LEU A 18 -37.43 -27.42 -59.97
C LEU A 18 -36.63 -28.26 -58.96
N VAL A 19 -35.41 -28.66 -59.32
CA VAL A 19 -34.48 -29.34 -58.40
C VAL A 19 -34.16 -28.47 -57.18
N GLN A 20 -33.95 -27.17 -57.38
CA GLN A 20 -33.73 -26.21 -56.28
C GLN A 20 -34.96 -26.10 -55.38
N LEU A 21 -36.15 -25.91 -55.95
CA LEU A 21 -37.39 -25.79 -55.19
C LEU A 21 -37.67 -27.06 -54.35
N ALA A 22 -37.43 -28.24 -54.92
CA ALA A 22 -37.59 -29.50 -54.22
C ALA A 22 -36.60 -29.68 -53.08
N PHE A 23 -35.33 -29.29 -53.28
CA PHE A 23 -34.32 -29.30 -52.24
C PHE A 23 -34.68 -28.37 -51.07
N GLU A 24 -35.08 -27.13 -51.35
CA GLU A 24 -35.50 -26.18 -50.32
C GLU A 24 -36.74 -26.69 -49.54
N GLY A 25 -37.70 -27.29 -50.24
CA GLY A 25 -38.87 -27.91 -49.62
C GLY A 25 -38.51 -29.07 -48.67
N LYS A 26 -37.61 -29.97 -49.10
CA LYS A 26 -37.14 -31.10 -48.28
C LYS A 26 -36.31 -30.65 -47.07
N MET A 27 -35.43 -29.66 -47.25
CA MET A 27 -34.66 -29.07 -46.15
C MET A 27 -35.57 -28.40 -45.12
N LYS A 28 -36.62 -27.71 -45.57
CA LYS A 28 -37.62 -27.11 -44.67
C LYS A 28 -38.43 -28.15 -43.90
N ALA A 29 -38.83 -29.25 -44.56
CA ALA A 29 -39.53 -30.36 -43.90
C ALA A 29 -38.64 -31.05 -42.86
N LEU A 30 -37.34 -31.20 -43.13
CA LEU A 30 -36.37 -31.79 -42.20
C LEU A 30 -36.11 -30.89 -40.98
N ALA A 31 -36.19 -29.57 -41.16
CA ALA A 31 -36.06 -28.57 -40.10
C ALA A 31 -37.31 -28.43 -39.22
N ASP A 32 -38.43 -29.05 -39.60
CA ASP A 32 -39.66 -29.02 -38.80
C ASP A 32 -39.43 -29.76 -37.46
N PRO A 33 -39.69 -29.14 -36.29
CA PRO A 33 -39.61 -29.82 -35.00
C PRO A 33 -40.55 -31.02 -34.89
N ALA A 34 -41.60 -31.11 -35.72
CA ALA A 34 -42.50 -32.25 -35.81
C ALA A 34 -41.94 -33.43 -36.64
N TYR A 35 -40.78 -33.30 -37.26
CA TYR A 35 -40.17 -34.38 -38.05
C TYR A 35 -39.66 -35.51 -37.14
N ALA A 36 -40.35 -36.64 -37.21
CA ALA A 36 -40.17 -37.83 -36.37
C ALA A 36 -38.97 -38.69 -36.81
N ALA A 37 -37.75 -38.15 -36.77
CA ALA A 37 -36.50 -38.88 -37.00
C ALA A 37 -35.46 -38.53 -35.94
N SER A 38 -34.56 -39.48 -35.64
CA SER A 38 -33.47 -39.25 -34.69
C SER A 38 -32.49 -38.18 -35.20
N PRO A 39 -31.74 -37.50 -34.31
CA PRO A 39 -30.73 -36.52 -34.73
C PRO A 39 -29.63 -37.10 -35.65
N ALA A 40 -29.38 -38.41 -35.59
CA ALA A 40 -28.43 -39.10 -36.46
C ALA A 40 -29.00 -39.30 -37.88
N GLU A 41 -30.24 -39.81 -37.97
CA GLU A 41 -30.95 -39.99 -39.25
C GLU A 41 -31.16 -38.65 -39.96
N LYS A 42 -31.50 -37.59 -39.22
CA LYS A 42 -31.63 -36.23 -39.77
C LYS A 42 -30.35 -35.76 -40.47
N ARG A 43 -29.17 -36.04 -39.89
CA ARG A 43 -27.88 -35.66 -40.49
C ARG A 43 -27.56 -36.49 -41.72
N GLU A 44 -27.91 -37.77 -41.72
CA GLU A 44 -27.71 -38.63 -42.89
C GLU A 44 -28.61 -38.22 -44.06
N GLU A 45 -29.88 -37.93 -43.79
CA GLU A 45 -30.82 -37.41 -44.78
C GLU A 45 -30.39 -36.04 -45.30
N GLU A 46 -29.96 -35.13 -44.43
CA GLU A 46 -29.42 -33.83 -44.83
C GLU A 46 -28.21 -33.96 -45.76
N ARG A 47 -27.29 -34.89 -45.45
CA ARG A 47 -26.12 -35.16 -46.28
C ARG A 47 -26.54 -35.67 -47.66
N LEU A 48 -27.50 -36.60 -47.71
CA LEU A 48 -28.02 -37.17 -48.95
C LEU A 48 -28.74 -36.13 -49.82
N LEU A 49 -29.56 -35.26 -49.21
CA LEU A 49 -30.24 -34.17 -49.91
C LEU A 49 -29.25 -33.18 -50.53
N LYS A 50 -28.19 -32.82 -49.79
CA LYS A 50 -27.12 -31.94 -50.30
C LYS A 50 -26.36 -32.59 -51.45
N GLU A 51 -26.03 -33.86 -51.34
CA GLU A 51 -25.33 -34.61 -52.40
C GLU A 51 -26.18 -34.73 -53.66
N ALA A 52 -27.47 -35.04 -53.51
CA ALA A 52 -28.44 -35.07 -54.61
C ALA A 52 -28.57 -33.69 -55.28
N PHE A 53 -28.71 -32.62 -54.51
CA PHE A 53 -28.79 -31.26 -55.04
C PHE A 53 -27.52 -30.85 -55.80
N VAL A 54 -26.32 -31.09 -55.25
CA VAL A 54 -25.05 -30.75 -55.91
C VAL A 54 -24.88 -31.51 -57.22
N THR A 55 -25.37 -32.74 -57.30
CA THR A 55 -25.26 -33.58 -58.49
C THR A 55 -26.27 -33.19 -59.56
N LEU A 56 -27.53 -32.94 -59.18
CA LEU A 56 -28.64 -32.68 -60.12
C LEU A 56 -28.77 -31.22 -60.55
N SER A 57 -28.33 -30.26 -59.72
CA SER A 57 -28.39 -28.82 -60.06
C SER A 57 -27.34 -28.40 -61.09
N ASN A 58 -26.21 -29.11 -61.17
CA ASN A 58 -25.12 -28.81 -62.10
C ASN A 58 -25.17 -29.74 -63.32
N PRO A 59 -25.42 -29.22 -64.54
CA PRO A 59 -25.52 -30.05 -65.75
C PRO A 59 -24.24 -30.84 -66.04
N ALA A 60 -23.06 -30.32 -65.68
CA ALA A 60 -21.79 -31.02 -65.88
C ALA A 60 -21.62 -32.25 -64.96
N LYS A 61 -22.33 -32.30 -63.82
CA LYS A 61 -22.32 -33.45 -62.90
C LYS A 61 -23.50 -34.39 -63.14
N ARG A 62 -24.61 -33.88 -63.66
CA ARG A 62 -25.81 -34.66 -63.98
C ARG A 62 -25.59 -35.67 -65.11
N GLY A 63 -24.93 -35.27 -66.19
CA GLY A 63 -24.66 -36.17 -67.33
C GLY A 63 -23.95 -37.48 -66.94
N PRO A 64 -22.76 -37.43 -66.30
CA PRO A 64 -22.07 -38.63 -65.85
C PRO A 64 -22.82 -39.45 -64.79
N TYR A 65 -23.72 -38.82 -64.03
CA TYR A 65 -24.57 -39.52 -63.07
C TYR A 65 -25.68 -40.30 -63.77
N ASP A 66 -26.34 -39.69 -64.73
CA ASP A 66 -27.39 -40.33 -65.54
C ASP A 66 -26.83 -41.51 -66.35
N GLU A 67 -25.62 -41.39 -66.90
CA GLU A 67 -24.91 -42.48 -67.57
C GLU A 67 -24.63 -43.67 -66.63
N LYS A 68 -24.18 -43.39 -65.39
CA LYS A 68 -23.95 -44.44 -64.39
C LYS A 68 -25.23 -45.12 -63.96
N LEU A 69 -26.33 -44.35 -63.85
CA LEU A 69 -27.63 -44.89 -63.49
C LEU A 69 -28.16 -45.80 -64.60
N ALA A 70 -28.03 -45.39 -65.86
CA ALA A 70 -28.39 -46.22 -67.02
C ALA A 70 -27.56 -47.51 -67.09
N ALA A 71 -26.24 -47.45 -66.88
CA ALA A 71 -25.38 -48.64 -66.86
C ALA A 71 -25.75 -49.62 -65.73
N PHE A 72 -26.19 -49.09 -64.58
CA PHE A 72 -26.64 -49.91 -63.45
C PHE A 72 -28.00 -50.57 -63.73
N GLU A 73 -28.93 -49.87 -64.39
CA GLU A 73 -30.21 -50.41 -64.84
C GLU A 73 -30.04 -51.48 -65.91
N GLU A 74 -29.12 -51.29 -66.86
CA GLU A 74 -28.78 -52.29 -67.90
C GLU A 74 -28.16 -53.56 -67.30
N GLN A 75 -27.27 -53.43 -66.30
CA GLN A 75 -26.69 -54.59 -65.60
C GLN A 75 -27.71 -55.34 -64.75
N ALA A 76 -28.68 -54.64 -64.14
CA ALA A 76 -29.78 -55.27 -63.43
C ALA A 76 -30.74 -56.00 -64.39
N ALA A 77 -30.90 -55.52 -65.62
CA ALA A 77 -31.72 -56.15 -66.66
C ALA A 77 -31.01 -57.30 -67.40
N ALA A 78 -29.67 -57.35 -67.38
CA ALA A 78 -28.86 -58.31 -68.13
C ALA A 78 -28.39 -59.54 -67.34
N ALA A 79 -29.11 -59.98 -66.30
CA ALA A 79 -28.81 -61.23 -65.59
C ALA A 79 -29.33 -62.46 -66.35
N PRO A 80 -28.49 -63.34 -66.93
CA PRO A 80 -28.94 -64.56 -67.57
C PRO A 80 -29.29 -65.64 -66.54
N SER A 81 -30.53 -66.14 -66.58
CA SER A 81 -30.93 -67.37 -65.89
C SER A 81 -30.17 -68.58 -66.47
N ARG A 82 -29.28 -69.19 -65.67
CA ARG A 82 -28.51 -70.39 -66.05
C ARG A 82 -29.10 -71.68 -65.42
N PRO A 83 -28.92 -72.84 -66.07
CA PRO A 83 -29.74 -74.05 -65.85
C PRO A 83 -29.38 -74.84 -64.58
N ALA A 84 -30.41 -75.44 -63.97
CA ALA A 84 -30.49 -75.92 -62.58
C ALA A 84 -29.68 -77.19 -62.22
N TRP A 85 -28.81 -77.73 -63.07
CA TRP A 85 -28.20 -79.05 -62.82
C TRP A 85 -26.69 -79.03 -62.49
N LEU A 86 -26.00 -77.89 -62.65
CA LEU A 86 -24.59 -77.74 -62.24
C LEU A 86 -24.38 -77.20 -60.81
N VAL A 87 -25.47 -76.88 -60.12
CA VAL A 87 -25.47 -76.26 -58.78
C VAL A 87 -24.90 -77.18 -57.67
N PRO A 88 -25.25 -78.48 -57.56
CA PRO A 88 -24.89 -79.23 -56.35
C PRO A 88 -23.39 -79.60 -56.27
N ALA A 89 -22.74 -79.89 -57.39
CA ALA A 89 -21.33 -80.33 -57.40
C ALA A 89 -20.34 -79.18 -57.16
N VAL A 90 -20.59 -78.02 -57.79
CA VAL A 90 -19.80 -76.81 -57.54
C VAL A 90 -20.12 -76.23 -56.17
N ALA A 91 -21.37 -76.30 -55.70
CA ALA A 91 -21.73 -75.87 -54.35
C ALA A 91 -21.08 -76.74 -53.27
N ALA A 92 -21.00 -78.06 -53.41
CA ALA A 92 -20.36 -78.91 -52.40
C ALA A 92 -18.84 -78.68 -52.30
N ALA A 93 -18.15 -78.53 -53.44
CA ALA A 93 -16.73 -78.22 -53.47
C ALA A 93 -16.44 -76.79 -52.94
N LEU A 94 -17.29 -75.82 -53.27
CA LEU A 94 -17.22 -74.49 -52.66
C LEU A 94 -17.53 -74.54 -51.17
N VAL A 95 -18.50 -75.31 -50.68
CA VAL A 95 -18.84 -75.40 -49.26
C VAL A 95 -17.72 -76.06 -48.45
N LEU A 96 -17.00 -77.05 -48.98
CA LEU A 96 -15.82 -77.64 -48.32
C LEU A 96 -14.60 -76.72 -48.38
N ALA A 97 -14.34 -76.03 -49.51
CA ALA A 97 -13.24 -75.06 -49.61
C ALA A 97 -13.51 -73.80 -48.77
N ILE A 98 -14.75 -73.33 -48.74
CA ILE A 98 -15.22 -72.23 -47.88
C ILE A 98 -15.18 -72.69 -46.42
N GLY A 99 -15.69 -73.88 -46.08
CA GLY A 99 -15.70 -74.40 -44.71
C GLY A 99 -14.31 -74.66 -44.14
N GLY A 100 -13.41 -75.26 -44.92
CA GLY A 100 -12.00 -75.46 -44.53
C GLY A 100 -11.21 -74.15 -44.45
N GLY A 101 -11.45 -73.21 -45.37
CA GLY A 101 -10.89 -71.86 -45.31
C GLY A 101 -11.39 -71.05 -44.13
N ILE A 102 -12.66 -71.20 -43.73
CA ILE A 102 -13.25 -70.58 -42.55
C ILE A 102 -12.65 -71.17 -41.27
N LEU A 103 -12.48 -72.48 -41.17
CA LEU A 103 -11.90 -73.11 -39.98
C LEU A 103 -10.41 -72.76 -39.79
N SER A 104 -9.64 -72.75 -40.89
CA SER A 104 -8.22 -72.36 -40.86
C SER A 104 -8.04 -70.88 -40.51
N ARG A 105 -8.88 -69.99 -41.08
CA ARG A 105 -8.88 -68.56 -40.71
C ARG A 105 -9.29 -68.35 -39.25
N HIS A 106 -10.25 -69.10 -38.72
CA HIS A 106 -10.63 -68.99 -37.32
C HIS A 106 -9.54 -69.38 -36.33
N LEU A 107 -8.63 -70.30 -36.71
CA LEU A 107 -7.48 -70.68 -35.89
C LEU A 107 -6.39 -69.60 -35.93
N GLU A 108 -6.06 -69.08 -37.12
CA GLU A 108 -5.13 -67.95 -37.26
C GLU A 108 -5.67 -66.67 -36.59
N ASP A 109 -6.97 -66.42 -36.67
CA ASP A 109 -7.62 -65.27 -36.03
C ASP A 109 -7.56 -65.37 -34.50
N ARG A 110 -7.59 -66.58 -33.91
CA ARG A 110 -7.39 -66.75 -32.46
C ARG A 110 -5.97 -66.44 -32.02
N GLU A 111 -4.97 -66.80 -32.82
CA GLU A 111 -3.58 -66.46 -32.51
C GLU A 111 -3.33 -64.96 -32.67
N ARG A 112 -3.88 -64.35 -33.73
CA ARG A 112 -3.85 -62.89 -33.92
C ARG A 112 -4.55 -62.16 -32.78
N GLN A 113 -5.72 -62.62 -32.34
CA GLN A 113 -6.43 -62.05 -31.19
C GLN A 113 -5.64 -62.17 -29.88
N ARG A 114 -4.90 -63.26 -29.65
CA ARG A 114 -4.05 -63.39 -28.45
C ARG A 114 -2.88 -62.41 -28.48
N VAL A 115 -2.22 -62.27 -29.63
CA VAL A 115 -1.11 -61.32 -29.80
C VAL A 115 -1.61 -59.87 -29.71
N GLU A 116 -2.78 -59.58 -30.26
CA GLU A 116 -3.42 -58.27 -30.15
C GLU A 116 -3.85 -57.96 -28.71
N ALA A 117 -4.42 -58.92 -27.99
CA ALA A 117 -4.77 -58.78 -26.58
C ALA A 117 -3.53 -58.56 -25.69
N GLU A 118 -2.43 -59.26 -25.95
CA GLU A 118 -1.17 -59.06 -25.21
C GLU A 118 -0.55 -57.67 -25.51
N ARG A 119 -0.64 -57.21 -26.77
CA ARG A 119 -0.23 -55.83 -27.13
C ARG A 119 -1.10 -54.78 -26.47
N GLN A 120 -2.42 -55.01 -26.41
CA GLN A 120 -3.35 -54.11 -25.71
C GLN A 120 -3.05 -54.08 -24.21
N ALA A 121 -2.83 -55.23 -23.57
CA ALA A 121 -2.47 -55.29 -22.15
C ALA A 121 -1.17 -54.53 -21.84
N ARG A 122 -0.13 -54.67 -22.68
CA ARG A 122 1.12 -53.89 -22.54
C ARG A 122 0.91 -52.40 -22.74
N GLN A 123 0.08 -52.01 -23.72
CA GLN A 123 -0.26 -50.59 -23.92
C GLN A 123 -1.03 -49.99 -22.75
N GLU A 124 -1.96 -50.75 -22.15
CA GLU A 124 -2.68 -50.33 -20.96
C GLU A 124 -1.75 -50.21 -19.74
N GLU A 125 -0.85 -51.16 -19.55
CA GLU A 125 0.13 -51.13 -18.45
C GLU A 125 1.08 -49.93 -18.58
N GLU A 126 1.61 -49.68 -19.79
CA GLU A 126 2.40 -48.49 -20.07
C GLU A 126 1.59 -47.19 -19.86
N ALA A 127 0.31 -47.17 -20.26
CA ALA A 127 -0.55 -46.02 -20.06
C ALA A 127 -0.79 -45.74 -18.56
N ARG A 128 -0.97 -46.80 -17.75
CA ARG A 128 -1.09 -46.69 -16.29
C ARG A 128 0.20 -46.16 -15.65
N LEU A 129 1.36 -46.68 -16.04
CA LEU A 129 2.65 -46.19 -15.55
C LEU A 129 2.88 -44.72 -15.93
N ARG A 130 2.51 -44.31 -17.15
CA ARG A 130 2.57 -42.91 -17.58
C ARG A 130 1.59 -42.02 -16.80
N ALA A 131 0.42 -42.52 -16.44
CA ALA A 131 -0.54 -41.79 -15.63
C ALA A 131 -0.01 -41.55 -14.21
N ILE A 132 0.54 -42.60 -13.57
CA ILE A 132 1.16 -42.50 -12.25
C ILE A 132 2.34 -41.51 -12.28
N ALA A 133 3.23 -41.62 -13.26
CA ALA A 133 4.37 -40.72 -13.40
C ALA A 133 3.96 -39.26 -13.63
N ARG A 134 2.81 -39.01 -14.29
CA ARG A 134 2.26 -37.65 -14.43
C ARG A 134 1.74 -37.13 -13.10
N GLU A 135 1.00 -37.96 -12.37
CA GLU A 135 0.45 -37.60 -11.06
C GLU A 135 1.57 -37.32 -10.05
N GLU A 136 2.64 -38.12 -10.03
CA GLU A 136 3.81 -37.87 -9.19
C GLU A 136 4.49 -36.54 -9.53
N ARG A 137 4.65 -36.21 -10.82
CA ARG A 137 5.20 -34.91 -11.25
C ARG A 137 4.31 -33.75 -10.85
N GLU A 138 2.99 -33.92 -10.92
CA GLU A 138 2.04 -32.89 -10.48
C GLU A 138 2.10 -32.68 -8.97
N ARG A 139 2.19 -33.77 -8.19
CA ARG A 139 2.40 -33.70 -6.74
C ARG A 139 3.74 -33.05 -6.37
N GLU A 140 4.81 -33.37 -7.10
CA GLU A 140 6.11 -32.74 -6.86
C GLU A 140 6.09 -31.25 -7.20
N MET A 141 5.48 -30.87 -8.34
CA MET A 141 5.36 -29.47 -8.74
C MET A 141 4.49 -28.66 -7.78
N THR A 142 3.40 -29.25 -7.26
CA THR A 142 2.55 -28.59 -6.25
C THR A 142 3.28 -28.46 -4.92
N ALA A 143 3.95 -29.51 -4.44
CA ALA A 143 4.78 -29.44 -3.24
C ALA A 143 5.91 -28.40 -3.36
N GLN A 144 6.56 -28.30 -4.53
CA GLN A 144 7.59 -27.28 -4.79
C GLN A 144 7.01 -25.86 -4.79
N ARG A 145 5.79 -25.66 -5.32
CA ARG A 145 5.11 -24.36 -5.30
C ARG A 145 4.76 -23.96 -3.87
N GLU A 146 4.14 -24.86 -3.10
CA GLU A 146 3.80 -24.63 -1.70
C GLU A 146 5.05 -24.36 -0.86
N ALA A 147 6.14 -25.09 -1.07
CA ALA A 147 7.40 -24.85 -0.38
C ALA A 147 7.98 -23.45 -0.69
N ARG A 148 7.95 -23.03 -1.96
CA ARG A 148 8.41 -21.69 -2.37
C ARG A 148 7.52 -20.59 -1.81
N GLU A 149 6.21 -20.81 -1.77
CA GLU A 149 5.26 -19.86 -1.19
C GLU A 149 5.47 -19.73 0.32
N ALA A 150 5.64 -20.84 1.03
CA ALA A 150 5.96 -20.84 2.46
C ALA A 150 7.30 -20.14 2.75
N GLU A 151 8.32 -20.36 1.93
CA GLU A 151 9.62 -19.67 2.05
C GLU A 151 9.47 -18.16 1.82
N MET A 152 8.72 -17.75 0.79
CA MET A 152 8.45 -16.34 0.54
C MET A 152 7.66 -15.69 1.69
N GLN A 153 6.68 -16.39 2.26
CA GLN A 153 5.91 -15.93 3.41
C GLN A 153 6.82 -15.76 4.64
N ALA A 154 7.61 -16.77 4.99
CA ALA A 154 8.56 -16.70 6.10
C ALA A 154 9.57 -15.55 5.91
N ARG A 155 10.07 -15.37 4.68
CA ARG A 155 10.98 -14.27 4.35
C ARG A 155 10.31 -12.90 4.49
N ASN A 156 9.06 -12.76 4.03
CA ASN A 156 8.29 -11.53 4.18
C ASN A 156 7.99 -11.20 5.65
N GLU A 157 7.66 -12.21 6.46
CA GLU A 157 7.46 -12.04 7.91
C GLU A 157 8.75 -11.59 8.62
N GLN A 158 9.89 -12.16 8.24
CA GLN A 158 11.19 -11.72 8.74
C GLN A 158 11.49 -10.27 8.33
N TYR A 159 11.25 -9.89 7.08
CA TYR A 159 11.42 -8.51 6.63
C TYR A 159 10.49 -7.54 7.37
N ARG A 160 9.23 -7.92 7.58
CA ARG A 160 8.27 -7.14 8.35
C ARG A 160 8.76 -6.93 9.79
N THR A 161 9.17 -8.00 10.46
CA THR A 161 9.67 -7.96 11.83
C THR A 161 10.93 -7.09 11.94
N GLN A 162 11.87 -7.22 11.00
CA GLN A 162 13.07 -6.38 10.96
C GLN A 162 12.73 -4.91 10.74
N ARG A 163 11.77 -4.62 9.85
CA ARG A 163 11.31 -3.25 9.60
C ARG A 163 10.65 -2.66 10.84
N GLU A 164 9.76 -3.39 11.50
CA GLU A 164 9.12 -2.97 12.74
C GLU A 164 10.14 -2.69 13.86
N ARG A 165 11.18 -3.52 13.98
CA ARG A 165 12.30 -3.27 14.92
C ARG A 165 13.08 -2.00 14.58
N ALA A 166 13.41 -1.80 13.31
CA ALA A 166 14.12 -0.61 12.86
C ALA A 166 13.29 0.66 13.04
N ASP A 167 11.98 0.59 12.77
CA ASP A 167 11.03 1.69 13.00
C ASP A 167 10.91 2.01 14.49
N PHE A 168 10.81 0.99 15.34
CA PHE A 168 10.77 1.15 16.79
C PHE A 168 12.07 1.78 17.34
N GLU A 169 13.24 1.34 16.86
CA GLU A 169 14.51 1.96 17.24
C GLU A 169 14.61 3.42 16.79
N ARG A 170 14.17 3.74 15.57
CA ARG A 170 14.11 5.12 15.09
C ARG A 170 13.23 5.98 15.98
N TRP A 171 12.03 5.50 16.31
CA TRP A 171 11.10 6.17 17.20
C TRP A 171 11.70 6.36 18.61
N ARG A 172 12.34 5.33 19.16
CA ARG A 172 12.99 5.42 20.46
C ARG A 172 14.10 6.48 20.46
N ARG A 173 14.94 6.52 19.43
CA ARG A 173 16.00 7.53 19.28
C ARG A 173 15.43 8.95 19.17
N SER A 174 14.30 9.14 18.49
CA SER A 174 13.68 10.46 18.39
C SER A 174 13.09 10.93 19.73
N VAL A 175 12.47 10.02 20.49
CA VAL A 175 11.99 10.31 21.85
C VAL A 175 13.16 10.66 22.78
N ASP A 176 14.24 9.86 22.76
CA ASP A 176 15.43 10.12 23.57
C ASP A 176 16.10 11.45 23.21
N GLN A 177 16.17 11.81 21.93
CA GLN A 177 16.68 13.12 21.50
C GLN A 177 15.78 14.28 21.99
N GLN A 178 14.47 14.12 21.90
CA GLN A 178 13.53 15.15 22.36
C GLN A 178 13.63 15.35 23.88
N ALA A 179 13.80 14.26 24.65
CA ALA A 179 14.03 14.32 26.09
C ALA A 179 15.33 15.08 26.42
N ARG A 180 16.44 14.73 25.76
CA ARG A 180 17.74 15.41 25.94
C ARG A 180 17.67 16.89 25.58
N TYR A 181 16.97 17.23 24.51
CA TYR A 181 16.74 18.63 24.12
C TYR A 181 15.96 19.38 25.20
N GLY A 182 14.87 18.79 25.71
CA GLY A 182 14.10 19.36 26.81
C GLY A 182 14.92 19.57 28.09
N GLU A 183 15.77 18.61 28.47
CA GLU A 183 16.69 18.75 29.59
C GLU A 183 17.72 19.86 29.39
N ALA A 184 18.30 19.97 28.18
CA ALA A 184 19.26 21.02 27.87
C ALA A 184 18.63 22.43 27.96
N VAL A 185 17.39 22.58 27.48
CA VAL A 185 16.65 23.85 27.58
C VAL A 185 16.38 24.20 29.05
N ARG A 186 15.96 23.22 29.88
CA ARG A 186 15.77 23.45 31.32
C ARG A 186 17.05 23.86 32.03
N GLN A 187 18.16 23.16 31.76
CA GLN A 187 19.46 23.53 32.33
C GLN A 187 19.89 24.94 31.92
N GLN A 188 19.62 25.35 30.69
CA GLN A 188 19.91 26.70 30.24
C GLN A 188 19.05 27.74 30.98
N GLN A 189 17.76 27.46 31.18
CA GLN A 189 16.86 28.32 31.94
C GLN A 189 17.33 28.45 33.40
N ASP A 190 17.71 27.34 34.05
CA ASP A 190 18.22 27.36 35.43
C ASP A 190 19.50 28.17 35.55
N ARG A 191 20.43 28.05 34.58
CA ARG A 191 21.66 28.85 34.53
C ARG A 191 21.36 30.35 34.35
N ASN A 192 20.42 30.69 33.47
CA ASN A 192 20.01 32.07 33.25
C ASN A 192 19.37 32.66 34.51
N ALA A 193 18.47 31.91 35.16
CA ALA A 193 17.83 32.31 36.41
C ALA A 193 18.85 32.53 37.53
N LEU A 194 19.86 31.66 37.65
CA LEU A 194 20.96 31.82 38.61
C LEU A 194 21.75 33.10 38.35
N TYR A 195 22.08 33.37 37.08
CA TYR A 195 22.81 34.58 36.69
C TYR A 195 22.01 35.86 36.98
N GLU A 196 20.70 35.85 36.69
CA GLU A 196 19.81 36.96 37.00
C GLU A 196 19.69 37.20 38.52
N ALA A 197 19.56 36.14 39.31
CA ALA A 197 19.55 36.23 40.77
C ALA A 197 20.86 36.83 41.31
N GLN A 198 22.01 36.38 40.81
CA GLN A 198 23.32 36.92 41.19
C GLN A 198 23.46 38.40 40.81
N ARG A 199 22.97 38.78 39.63
CA ARG A 199 22.97 40.18 39.18
C ARG A 199 22.07 41.06 40.06
N ALA A 200 20.88 40.57 40.40
CA ALA A 200 19.95 41.27 41.28
C ALA A 200 20.53 41.47 42.69
N GLU A 201 21.19 40.44 43.23
CA GLU A 201 21.86 40.53 44.54
C GLU A 201 23.00 41.57 44.52
N SER A 202 23.84 41.54 43.48
CA SER A 202 24.91 42.53 43.31
C SER A 202 24.37 43.96 43.23
N GLN A 203 23.27 44.17 42.50
CA GLN A 203 22.62 45.47 42.42
C GLN A 203 22.07 45.93 43.78
N ARG A 204 21.47 45.02 44.56
CA ARG A 204 21.00 45.33 45.92
C ARG A 204 22.15 45.73 46.83
N ARG A 205 23.25 44.97 46.84
CA ARG A 205 24.46 45.31 47.61
C ARG A 205 25.00 46.69 47.23
N GLN A 206 25.05 47.01 45.94
CA GLN A 206 25.49 48.33 45.49
C GLN A 206 24.54 49.45 45.89
N ALA A 207 23.23 49.21 45.87
CA ALA A 207 22.23 50.19 46.33
C ALA A 207 22.36 50.43 47.84
N GLU A 208 22.44 49.38 48.64
CA GLU A 208 22.67 49.47 50.09
C GLU A 208 23.97 50.20 50.43
N GLU A 209 25.06 49.93 49.72
CA GLU A 209 26.32 50.66 49.91
C GLU A 209 26.19 52.15 49.57
N ARG A 210 25.46 52.50 48.50
CA ARG A 210 25.20 53.91 48.14
C ARG A 210 24.39 54.60 49.22
N GLU A 211 23.31 53.97 49.69
CA GLU A 211 22.48 54.50 50.77
C GLU A 211 23.30 54.71 52.05
N ARG A 212 24.12 53.73 52.46
CA ARG A 212 25.03 53.88 53.61
C ARG A 212 25.98 55.07 53.47
N ARG A 213 26.58 55.25 52.29
CA ARG A 213 27.48 56.38 52.03
C ARG A 213 26.75 57.72 52.06
N GLU A 214 25.52 57.76 51.53
CA GLU A 214 24.67 58.95 51.58
C GLU A 214 24.27 59.29 53.02
N GLU A 215 23.87 58.31 53.82
CA GLU A 215 23.56 58.48 55.23
C GLU A 215 24.77 58.95 56.04
N GLU A 216 25.94 58.35 55.83
CA GLU A 216 27.18 58.81 56.47
C GLU A 216 27.51 60.25 56.05
N SER A 217 27.35 60.59 54.78
CA SER A 217 27.55 61.95 54.27
C SER A 217 26.59 62.94 54.95
N ARG A 218 25.30 62.62 55.00
CA ARG A 218 24.27 63.42 55.70
C ARG A 218 24.60 63.57 57.18
N ARG A 219 25.05 62.50 57.84
CA ARG A 219 25.46 62.54 59.25
C ARG A 219 26.66 63.46 59.46
N ARG A 220 27.67 63.40 58.60
CA ARG A 220 28.84 64.30 58.67
C ARG A 220 28.45 65.76 58.45
N GLN A 221 27.57 66.02 57.47
CA GLN A 221 27.04 67.36 57.23
C GLN A 221 26.30 67.90 58.46
N ALA A 222 25.38 67.12 59.04
CA ALA A 222 24.66 67.50 60.25
C ALA A 222 25.61 67.79 61.43
N LEU A 223 26.65 66.96 61.63
CA LEU A 223 27.65 67.22 62.67
C LEU A 223 28.42 68.53 62.43
N SER A 224 28.84 68.78 61.19
CA SER A 224 29.52 70.04 60.82
C SER A 224 28.63 71.27 60.98
N GLU A 225 27.32 71.15 60.79
CA GLU A 225 26.35 72.22 61.03
C GLU A 225 26.22 72.50 62.52
N VAL A 226 26.12 71.45 63.34
CA VAL A 226 26.09 71.58 64.80
C VAL A 226 27.38 72.21 65.33
N GLU A 227 28.55 71.83 64.81
CA GLU A 227 29.82 72.45 65.17
C GLU A 227 29.86 73.94 64.81
N ARG A 228 29.42 74.31 63.59
CA ARG A 228 29.31 75.72 63.17
C ARG A 228 28.39 76.52 64.08
N GLN A 229 27.24 75.96 64.49
CA GLN A 229 26.33 76.61 65.44
C GLN A 229 26.99 76.81 66.81
N LYS A 230 27.72 75.81 67.32
CA LYS A 230 28.46 75.92 68.58
C LYS A 230 29.53 77.01 68.54
N GLU A 231 30.29 77.10 67.44
CA GLU A 231 31.29 78.15 67.27
C GLU A 231 30.66 79.55 67.20
N PHE A 232 29.54 79.68 66.49
CA PHE A 232 28.79 80.93 66.42
C PHE A 232 28.33 81.38 67.81
N LEU A 233 27.73 80.48 68.60
CA LEU A 233 27.30 80.77 69.97
C LEU A 233 28.49 81.15 70.86
N ARG A 234 29.61 80.42 70.80
CA ARG A 234 30.83 80.79 71.55
C ARG A 234 31.35 82.18 71.18
N ARG A 235 31.31 82.56 69.90
CA ARG A 235 31.70 83.92 69.47
C ARG A 235 30.75 84.97 70.05
N GLN A 236 29.45 84.72 70.03
CA GLN A 236 28.47 85.63 70.64
C GLN A 236 28.66 85.75 72.15
N GLU A 237 28.87 84.64 72.86
CA GLU A 237 29.15 84.65 74.30
C GLU A 237 30.41 85.47 74.61
N MET A 238 31.49 85.27 73.86
CA MET A 238 32.73 86.07 74.00
C MET A 238 32.50 87.55 73.72
N GLU A 239 31.72 87.91 72.70
CA GLU A 239 31.35 89.30 72.43
C GLU A 239 30.51 89.91 73.55
N GLU A 240 29.53 89.17 74.07
CA GLU A 240 28.74 89.58 75.22
C GLU A 240 29.61 89.77 76.46
N GLU A 241 30.53 88.86 76.74
CA GLU A 241 31.48 88.98 77.85
C GLU A 241 32.37 90.21 77.70
N ARG A 242 32.86 90.50 76.48
CA ARG A 242 33.63 91.72 76.19
C ARG A 242 32.80 92.97 76.44
N LEU A 243 31.55 93.00 75.99
CA LEU A 243 30.63 94.11 76.23
C LEU A 243 30.30 94.26 77.72
N ARG A 244 30.11 93.17 78.46
CA ARG A 244 29.89 93.17 79.92
C ARG A 244 31.12 93.72 80.64
N ALA A 245 32.32 93.26 80.28
CA ALA A 245 33.58 93.74 80.84
C ALA A 245 33.81 95.23 80.52
N GLU A 246 33.50 95.67 79.30
CA GLU A 246 33.60 97.07 78.90
C GLU A 246 32.61 97.95 79.68
N ARG A 247 31.35 97.52 79.81
CA ARG A 247 30.34 98.21 80.65
C ARG A 247 30.79 98.30 82.10
N HIS A 248 31.34 97.22 82.65
CA HIS A 248 31.87 97.20 84.01
C HIS A 248 33.08 98.13 84.16
N TYR A 249 34.00 98.14 83.20
CA TYR A 249 35.14 99.05 83.18
C TYR A 249 34.71 100.53 83.10
N ARG A 250 33.76 100.86 82.21
CA ARG A 250 33.17 102.21 82.13
C ARG A 250 32.49 102.61 83.44
N ALA A 251 31.71 101.72 84.04
CA ALA A 251 31.08 101.98 85.34
C ALA A 251 32.11 102.24 86.45
N GLN A 252 33.24 101.51 86.46
CA GLN A 252 34.34 101.78 87.39
C GLN A 252 35.03 103.12 87.13
N GLN A 253 35.26 103.49 85.86
CA GLN A 253 35.82 104.80 85.53
C GLN A 253 34.89 105.92 85.97
N GLU A 254 33.59 105.83 85.69
CA GLU A 254 32.60 106.80 86.15
C GLU A 254 32.55 106.89 87.68
N ALA A 255 32.65 105.76 88.39
CA ALA A 255 32.71 105.75 89.85
C ALA A 255 33.97 106.47 90.36
N ARG A 256 35.15 106.18 89.81
CA ARG A 256 36.40 106.87 90.16
C ARG A 256 36.34 108.36 89.84
N GLU A 257 35.75 108.75 88.71
CA GLU A 257 35.54 110.16 88.37
C GLU A 257 34.61 110.85 89.37
N ARG A 258 33.52 110.19 89.79
CA ARG A 258 32.60 110.71 90.81
C ARG A 258 33.32 110.87 92.16
N GLU A 259 34.08 109.88 92.60
CA GLU A 259 34.92 109.97 93.81
C GLU A 259 35.94 111.11 93.72
N TYR A 260 36.62 111.25 92.58
CA TYR A 260 37.58 112.34 92.35
C TYR A 260 36.92 113.72 92.38
N ARG A 261 35.74 113.86 91.77
CA ARG A 261 34.94 115.09 91.84
C ARG A 261 34.51 115.41 93.27
N GLN A 262 34.05 114.42 94.04
CA GLN A 262 33.72 114.58 95.46
C GLN A 262 34.93 115.03 96.28
N MET A 263 36.10 114.40 96.10
CA MET A 263 37.34 114.78 96.78
C MET A 263 37.73 116.24 96.46
N LEU A 264 37.61 116.68 95.21
CA LEU A 264 37.88 118.06 94.81
C LEU A 264 36.89 119.05 95.43
N GLU A 265 35.61 118.70 95.50
CA GLU A 265 34.58 119.49 96.18
C GLU A 265 34.85 119.60 97.69
N GLU A 266 35.21 118.50 98.35
CA GLU A 266 35.60 118.49 99.77
C GLU A 266 36.83 119.36 100.01
N ARG A 267 37.86 119.26 99.16
CA ARG A 267 39.07 120.09 99.24
C ARG A 267 38.76 121.57 99.04
N ARG A 268 37.85 121.90 98.11
CA ARG A 268 37.33 123.28 97.95
C ARG A 268 36.58 123.75 99.19
N ARG A 269 35.72 122.92 99.78
CA ARG A 269 35.01 123.24 101.03
C ARG A 269 35.98 123.49 102.20
N GLN A 270 37.03 122.67 102.34
CA GLN A 270 38.06 122.86 103.36
C GLN A 270 38.89 124.14 103.17
N GLN A 271 39.12 124.57 101.93
CA GLN A 271 39.80 125.83 101.63
C GLN A 271 38.92 127.07 101.91
N GLN A 272 37.59 126.94 101.85
CA GLN A 272 36.65 128.02 102.16
C GLN A 272 36.37 128.14 103.67
N SER A 273 36.73 127.15 104.48
CA SER A 273 36.56 127.15 105.94
C SER A 273 37.82 127.57 106.74
N ARG A 274 38.84 128.11 106.07
CA ARG A 274 40.04 128.70 106.67
C ARG A 274 40.09 130.19 106.38
#